data_AF-A0A7Y4SG85-F1
#
_entry.id   AF-A0A7Y4SG85-F1
#
_cell.length_a   1.000
_cell.length_b   1.000
_cell.length_c   1.000
_cell.angle_alpha   90.00
_cell.angle_beta   90.00
_cell.angle_gamma   90.00
#
_symmetry.space_group_name_H-M   'P 1'
#
loop_
_entity.id
_entity.type
_entity.pdbx_description
1 polymer ?
#
loop_
_entity_poly.entity_id
_entity_poly.type
_entity_poly.pdbx_seq_one_letter_code
_entity_poly.pdbx_strand_id
1 'polypeptide(L)' 'MNRLLKDNAGLFQPRAHVRNVTLSCLIQTEGPTWLRGDSVRLRQILSHLLNNALTFTAQAK' A
#
# COMPACT_ATOMS: atom_id res chain seq x y z
N MET A 1 -11.94 -1.89 6.30
CA MET A 1 -10.98 -2.20 5.22
C MET A 1 -10.18 -0.97 4.82
N ASN A 2 -10.85 0.12 4.40
CA ASN A 2 -10.21 1.31 3.82
C ASN A 2 -9.15 1.97 4.72
N ARG A 3 -9.36 2.00 6.05
CA ARG A 3 -8.35 2.51 7.00
C ARG A 3 -7.05 1.71 6.91
N LEU A 4 -7.11 0.38 6.92
CA LEU A 4 -5.92 -0.48 6.85
C LEU A 4 -5.11 -0.22 5.57
N LEU A 5 -5.79 -0.06 4.43
CA LEU A 5 -5.15 0.26 3.16
C LEU A 5 -4.45 1.63 3.20
N LYS A 6 -5.16 2.66 3.68
CA LYS A 6 -4.62 4.03 3.81
C LYS A 6 -3.43 4.10 4.77
N ASP A 7 -3.55 3.48 5.94
CA ASP A 7 -2.47 3.45 6.93
C ASP A 7 -1.24 2.74 6.36
N ASN A 8 -1.43 1.60 5.70
CA ASN A 8 -0.31 0.86 5.13
C ASN A 8 0.35 1.65 3.99
N ALA A 9 -0.42 2.22 3.06
CA ALA A 9 0.14 3.09 2.03
C ALA A 9 0.90 4.28 2.62
N GLY A 10 0.36 4.92 3.68
CA GLY A 10 1.00 6.02 4.39
C GLY A 10 2.36 5.65 5.00
N LEU A 11 2.49 4.44 5.57
CA LEU A 11 3.76 3.94 6.09
C LEU A 11 4.84 3.76 5.02
N PHE A 12 4.44 3.53 3.77
CA PHE A 12 5.37 3.35 2.65
C PHE A 12 5.66 4.64 1.88
N GLN A 13 4.91 5.73 2.10
CA GLN A 13 5.15 7.02 1.44
C GLN A 13 6.58 7.55 1.62
N PRO A 14 7.17 7.57 2.84
CA PRO A 14 8.55 8.04 3.01
C PRO A 14 9.56 7.18 2.25
N ARG A 15 9.34 5.86 2.21
CA ARG A 15 10.22 4.91 1.49
C ARG A 15 10.12 5.10 -0.03
N ALA A 16 8.92 5.37 -0.54
CA ALA A 16 8.69 5.70 -1.94
C ALA A 16 9.41 7.01 -2.32
N HIS A 17 9.28 8.03 -1.46
CA HIS A 17 9.93 9.32 -1.65
C HIS A 17 11.45 9.22 -1.74
N VAL A 18 12.10 8.52 -0.79
CA VAL A 18 13.56 8.30 -0.79
C VAL A 18 14.03 7.59 -2.07
N ARG A 19 13.17 6.77 -2.68
CA ARG A 19 13.49 6.05 -3.92
C ARG A 19 13.08 6.77 -5.20
N ASN A 20 12.55 7.99 -5.11
CA ASN A 20 11.99 8.74 -6.24
C ASN A 20 10.90 7.94 -7.00
N VAL A 21 10.07 7.21 -6.27
CA VAL A 21 8.91 6.48 -6.80
C VAL A 21 7.64 7.16 -6.31
N THR A 22 6.71 7.41 -7.24
CA THR A 22 5.38 7.92 -6.87
C THR A 22 4.51 6.76 -6.38
N LEU A 23 4.03 6.84 -5.13
CA LEU A 23 3.09 5.90 -4.56
C LEU A 23 1.71 6.56 -4.40
N SER A 24 0.68 6.00 -5.03
CA SER A 24 -0.70 6.47 -4.89
C SER A 24 -1.61 5.33 -4.40
N CYS A 25 -2.59 5.67 -3.55
CA CYS A 25 -3.58 4.72 -3.03
C CYS A 25 -4.97 5.16 -3.47
N LEU A 26 -5.52 4.46 -4.47
CA LEU A 26 -6.87 4.66 -4.96
C LEU A 26 -7.79 3.59 -4.37
N ILE A 27 -8.86 4.02 -3.71
CA ILE A 27 -9.89 3.12 -3.17
C ILE A 27 -11.21 3.52 -3.82
N GLN A 28 -11.80 2.61 -4.59
CA GLN A 28 -13.10 2.84 -5.22
C GLN A 28 -14.19 3.00 -4.16
N THR A 29 -15.11 3.93 -4.40
CA THR A 29 -16.26 4.20 -3.52
C THR A 29 -17.34 3.13 -3.64
N GLU A 30 -17.39 2.44 -4.78
CA GLU A 30 -18.32 1.35 -5.04
C GLU A 30 -17.68 0.03 -4.60
N GLY A 31 -18.01 -0.40 -3.40
CA GLY A 31 -17.50 -1.65 -2.84
C GLY A 31 -17.72 -1.78 -1.33
N PRO A 32 -17.48 -2.98 -0.76
CA PRO A 32 -17.65 -3.21 0.66
C PRO A 32 -16.62 -2.40 1.49
N THR A 33 -17.11 -1.54 2.37
CA THR A 33 -16.29 -0.68 3.25
C THR A 33 -15.66 -1.45 4.43
N TRP A 34 -16.25 -2.60 4.75
CA TRP A 34 -15.86 -3.49 5.83
C TRP A 34 -15.71 -4.92 5.32
N LEU A 35 -14.79 -5.66 5.93
CA LEU A 35 -14.52 -7.06 5.64
C LEU A 35 -14.16 -7.74 6.96
N ARG A 36 -14.63 -8.97 7.16
CA ARG A 36 -14.27 -9.80 8.32
C ARG A 36 -13.11 -10.71 7.93
N GLY A 37 -12.02 -10.64 8.67
CA GLY A 37 -10.83 -11.45 8.42
C GLY A 37 -9.67 -11.06 9.33
N ASP A 38 -8.49 -11.62 9.04
CA ASP A 38 -7.27 -11.34 9.80
C ASP A 38 -6.57 -10.08 9.25
N SER A 39 -6.68 -8.99 10.01
CA SER A 39 -6.05 -7.71 9.67
C SER A 39 -4.52 -7.75 9.70
N VAL A 40 -3.91 -8.60 10.54
CA VAL A 40 -2.45 -8.72 10.66
C VAL A 40 -1.90 -9.40 9.41
N ARG A 41 -2.49 -10.54 9.03
CA ARG A 41 -2.10 -11.26 7.83
C ARG A 41 -2.29 -10.40 6.57
N LEU A 42 -3.39 -9.66 6.47
CA LEU A 42 -3.63 -8.75 5.34
C LEU A 42 -2.56 -7.65 5.27
N ARG A 43 -2.18 -7.07 6.42
CA ARG A 43 -1.12 -6.07 6.49
C ARG A 43 0.21 -6.64 6.02
N GLN A 44 0.57 -7.84 6.46
CA GLN A 44 1.81 -8.52 6.03
C GLN A 44 1.85 -8.72 4.51
N ILE A 45 0.77 -9.23 3.92
CA ILE A 45 0.67 -9.42 2.47
C ILE A 45 0.86 -8.09 1.74
N LEU A 46 0.12 -7.05 2.13
CA LEU A 46 0.22 -5.73 1.52
C LEU A 46 1.62 -5.13 1.67
N SER A 47 2.25 -5.27 2.84
CA SER A 47 3.61 -4.78 3.07
C SER A 47 4.63 -5.50 2.19
N HIS A 48 4.48 -6.82 2.00
CA HIS A 48 5.35 -7.57 1.09
C HIS A 48 5.20 -7.08 -0.36
N LEU A 49 3.96 -6.90 -0.82
CA LEU A 49 3.69 -6.40 -2.18
C LEU A 49 4.25 -4.99 -2.39
N LEU A 50 4.03 -4.07 -1.45
CA LEU A 50 4.55 -2.70 -1.52
C LEU A 50 6.08 -2.69 -1.49
N ASN A 51 6.72 -3.52 -0.66
CA ASN A 51 8.18 -3.60 -0.62
C ASN A 51 8.76 -4.12 -1.94
N ASN A 52 8.09 -5.10 -2.57
CA ASN A 52 8.48 -5.59 -3.89
C ASN A 52 8.27 -4.51 -4.96
N ALA A 53 7.13 -3.82 -4.95
CA ALA A 53 6.87 -2.73 -5.89
C ALA A 53 7.95 -1.64 -5.78
N LEU A 54 8.31 -1.21 -4.57
CA LEU A 54 9.41 -0.26 -4.39
C LEU A 54 10.74 -0.81 -4.89
N THR A 55 11.03 -2.10 -4.66
CA THR A 55 12.27 -2.78 -5.08
C THR A 55 12.43 -2.81 -6.58
N PHE A 56 11.38 -3.17 -7.30
CA PHE A 56 11.44 -3.49 -8.73
C PHE A 56 10.88 -2.40 -9.65
N THR A 57 10.31 -1.32 -9.12
CA THR A 57 9.94 -0.15 -9.93
C THR A 57 11.21 0.64 -10.23
N ALA A 58 11.58 0.71 -11.51
CA ALA A 58 12.68 1.57 -11.98
C ALA A 58 12.38 3.03 -11.61
N GLN A 59 13.39 3.77 -11.16
CA GLN A 59 13.26 5.19 -10.88
C GLN A 59 12.67 5.87 -12.12
N ALA A 60 11.60 6.65 -11.92
CA ALA A 60 11.04 7.46 -12.99
C ALA A 60 12.19 8.32 -13.55
N LYS A 61 12.49 8.12 -14.84
CA LYS A 61 13.57 8.83 -15.54
C LYS A 61 13.14 10.26 -15.87
#